data_AF-A0A2K8LMK1-F1
#
_entry.id   AF-A0A2K8LMK1-F1
#
_cell.length_a   1.000
_cell.length_b   1.000
_cell.length_c   1.000
_cell.angle_alpha   90.00
_cell.angle_beta   90.00
_cell.angle_gamma   90.00
#
_symmetry.space_group_name_H-M   'P 1'
#
loop_
_entity.id
_entity.type
_entity.pdbx_description
1 polymer ?
#
loop_
_entity_poly.entity_id
_entity_poly.type
_entity_poly.pdbx_seq_one_letter_code
_entity_poly.pdbx_strand_id
1 'polypeptide(L)'
;MSLKQAELRKWPGYTAAIWGVVFAIPSFVWATGSTFGAQSTVSPPLVKLAQDRVPWFVAVLVITGLLKVFGAVIGVGLTRPRGQWLSRAMVFCGGGAAILLTWHGGLFVVQGVLVKTGAFAVEPTELINWYLYLWGPWFLAGGLAFAGAVAQYVRHCADRRTLTRYGVVGALGALALSVAAVATGIG
;
A
#
# COMPACT_ATOMS: atom_id res chain seq x y z
N MET A 1 -3.68 -20.10 27.04
CA MET A 1 -3.04 -19.55 25.82
C MET A 1 -1.90 -18.65 26.27
N SER A 2 -0.66 -18.89 25.82
CA SER A 2 0.50 -18.08 26.24
C SER A 2 0.40 -16.65 25.69
N LEU A 3 0.81 -15.64 26.45
CA LEU A 3 0.88 -14.24 26.00
C LEU A 3 1.64 -14.11 24.68
N LYS A 4 2.71 -14.90 24.51
CA LYS A 4 3.53 -14.95 23.29
C LYS A 4 2.72 -15.41 22.07
N GLN A 5 1.80 -16.37 22.23
CA GLN A 5 0.90 -16.81 21.16
C GLN A 5 -0.19 -15.78 20.83
N ALA A 6 -0.60 -14.97 21.81
CA ALA A 6 -1.55 -13.87 21.59
C ALA A 6 -0.91 -12.70 20.83
N GLU A 7 0.37 -12.41 21.10
CA GLU A 7 1.14 -11.39 20.39
C GLU A 7 1.53 -11.82 18.98
N LEU A 8 1.98 -13.07 18.82
CA LEU A 8 2.18 -13.71 17.51
C LEU A 8 0.86 -13.83 16.72
N ARG A 9 -0.29 -13.53 17.33
CA ARG A 9 -1.58 -13.45 16.63
C ARG A 9 -2.01 -12.04 16.22
N LYS A 10 -1.23 -11.02 16.56
CA LYS A 10 -1.54 -9.61 16.25
C LYS A 10 -0.48 -8.96 15.37
N TRP A 11 0.68 -9.59 15.23
CA TRP A 11 1.82 -9.03 14.50
C TRP A 11 1.48 -8.55 13.08
N PRO A 12 0.66 -9.21 12.23
CA PRO A 12 0.43 -8.72 10.87
C PRO A 12 -0.32 -7.39 10.85
N GLY A 13 -1.26 -7.20 11.79
CA GLY A 13 -1.97 -5.93 11.96
C GLY A 13 -1.03 -4.80 12.40
N TYR A 14 -0.12 -5.07 13.33
CA TYR A 14 0.91 -4.11 13.73
C TYR A 14 1.94 -3.85 12.62
N THR A 15 2.33 -4.87 11.86
CA THR A 15 3.23 -4.71 10.71
C THR A 15 2.59 -3.83 9.65
N ALA A 16 1.31 -4.04 9.31
CA ALA A 16 0.58 -3.17 8.40
C ALA A 16 0.48 -1.73 8.94
N ALA A 17 0.30 -1.58 10.26
CA ALA A 17 0.27 -0.28 10.92
C ALA A 17 1.60 0.48 10.84
N ILE A 18 2.69 -0.18 11.24
CA ILE A 18 4.04 0.38 11.19
C ILE A 18 4.40 0.72 9.75
N TRP A 19 4.13 -0.19 8.81
CA TRP A 19 4.37 0.05 7.39
C TRP A 19 3.63 1.30 6.90
N GLY A 20 2.34 1.46 7.25
CA GLY A 20 1.55 2.63 6.88
C GLY A 20 2.10 3.93 7.44
N VAL A 21 2.51 3.96 8.71
CA VAL A 21 3.11 5.14 9.34
C VAL A 21 4.46 5.48 8.71
N VAL A 22 5.35 4.51 8.62
CA VAL A 22 6.69 4.71 8.03
C VAL A 22 6.58 5.21 6.60
N PHE A 23 5.64 4.66 5.82
CA PHE A 23 5.46 5.06 4.44
C PHE A 23 4.74 6.41 4.28
N ALA A 24 4.00 6.87 5.29
CA ALA A 24 3.38 8.21 5.28
C ALA A 24 4.40 9.33 5.43
N ILE A 25 5.51 9.09 6.15
CA ILE A 25 6.52 10.11 6.45
C ILE A 25 7.06 10.77 5.18
N PRO A 26 7.55 10.03 4.15
CA PRO A 26 8.01 10.65 2.90
C PRO A 26 6.96 11.52 2.24
N SER A 27 5.68 11.12 2.23
CA SER A 27 4.61 11.91 1.60
C SER A 27 4.43 13.27 2.26
N PHE A 28 4.45 13.34 3.60
CA PHE A 28 4.34 14.61 4.31
C PHE A 28 5.63 15.44 4.21
N VAL A 29 6.81 14.81 4.28
CA VAL A 29 8.10 15.49 4.09
C VAL A 29 8.15 16.15 2.72
N TRP A 30 7.78 15.43 1.66
CA TRP A 30 7.79 15.96 0.29
C TRP A 30 6.71 17.03 0.06
N ALA A 31 5.59 16.99 0.77
CA ALA A 31 4.56 18.03 0.70
C ALA A 31 5.08 19.40 1.20
N THR A 32 6.13 19.41 2.05
CA THR A 32 6.79 20.66 2.46
C THR A 32 7.77 21.22 1.41
N GLY A 33 7.92 20.55 0.26
CA GLY A 33 8.91 20.87 -0.77
C GLY A 33 10.31 20.35 -0.47
N SER A 34 10.51 19.63 0.64
CA SER A 34 11.73 18.87 0.87
C SER A 34 11.83 17.73 -0.13
N THR A 35 13.03 17.48 -0.67
CA THR A 35 13.27 16.36 -1.60
C THR A 35 14.18 15.29 -1.01
N PHE A 36 14.24 15.24 0.32
CA PHE A 36 15.03 14.24 1.04
C PHE A 36 14.67 12.82 0.58
N GLY A 37 15.68 12.08 0.11
CA GLY A 37 15.54 10.74 -0.47
C GLY A 37 14.87 10.68 -1.84
N ALA A 38 14.07 11.69 -2.24
CA ALA A 38 13.31 11.67 -3.49
C ALA A 38 14.18 11.87 -4.74
N GLN A 39 15.27 12.64 -4.64
CA GLN A 39 16.09 13.03 -5.79
C GLN A 39 16.72 11.84 -6.54
N SER A 40 17.05 10.77 -5.82
CA SER A 40 17.61 9.55 -6.40
C SER A 40 16.56 8.47 -6.65
N THR A 41 15.50 8.40 -5.84
CA THR A 41 14.56 7.26 -5.86
C THR A 41 13.25 7.54 -6.57
N VAL A 42 12.95 8.79 -6.93
CA VAL A 42 11.67 9.20 -7.53
C VAL A 42 11.95 9.91 -8.85
N SER A 43 11.03 9.77 -9.81
CA SER A 43 11.20 10.38 -11.14
C SER A 43 11.42 11.90 -11.06
N PRO A 44 12.39 12.47 -11.80
CA PRO A 44 12.71 13.90 -11.75
C PRO A 44 11.52 14.86 -11.92
N PRO A 45 10.52 14.59 -12.80
CA PRO A 45 9.35 15.45 -12.91
C PRO A 45 8.55 15.59 -11.61
N LEU A 46 8.36 14.49 -10.87
CA LEU A 46 7.66 14.50 -9.58
C LEU A 46 8.46 15.23 -8.50
N VAL A 47 9.79 15.06 -8.51
CA VAL A 47 10.70 15.78 -7.60
C VAL A 47 10.58 17.29 -7.82
N LYS A 48 10.54 17.73 -9.08
CA LYS A 48 10.36 19.15 -9.43
C LYS A 48 9.00 19.69 -8.99
N LEU A 49 7.91 18.94 -9.22
CA LEU A 49 6.58 19.33 -8.73
C LEU A 49 6.53 19.48 -7.20
N ALA A 50 7.27 18.66 -6.46
CA ALA A 50 7.42 18.79 -5.01
C ALA A 50 8.18 20.08 -4.64
N GLN A 51 9.34 20.30 -5.26
CA GLN A 51 10.21 21.46 -5.00
C GLN A 51 9.50 22.78 -5.28
N ASP A 52 8.79 22.85 -6.41
CA ASP A 52 8.02 24.01 -6.84
C ASP A 52 6.73 24.18 -6.01
N ARG A 53 6.44 23.24 -5.09
CA ARG A 53 5.24 23.21 -4.24
C ARG A 53 3.96 23.44 -5.02
N VAL A 54 3.84 22.80 -6.18
CA VAL A 54 2.67 22.95 -7.06
C VAL A 54 1.40 22.55 -6.29
N PRO A 55 0.38 23.42 -6.16
CA PRO A 55 -0.71 23.22 -5.19
C PRO A 55 -1.46 21.90 -5.33
N TRP A 56 -1.79 21.48 -6.55
CA TRP A 56 -2.49 20.22 -6.80
C TRP A 56 -1.61 19.01 -6.42
N PHE A 57 -0.29 19.10 -6.64
CA PHE A 57 0.63 18.02 -6.33
C PHE A 57 0.89 17.89 -4.83
N VAL A 58 1.01 19.03 -4.13
CA VAL A 58 1.05 19.06 -2.67
C VAL A 58 -0.23 18.44 -2.09
N ALA A 59 -1.40 18.76 -2.65
CA ALA A 59 -2.66 18.14 -2.25
C ALA A 59 -2.63 16.61 -2.44
N VAL A 60 -2.12 16.11 -3.57
CA VAL A 60 -1.93 14.67 -3.81
C VAL A 60 -1.00 14.05 -2.77
N LEU A 61 0.14 14.68 -2.44
CA LEU A 61 1.05 14.18 -1.42
C LEU A 61 0.41 14.12 -0.03
N VAL A 62 -0.34 15.16 0.36
CA VAL A 62 -1.05 15.19 1.64
C VAL A 62 -2.15 14.12 1.68
N ILE A 63 -3.00 14.05 0.66
CA ILE A 63 -4.09 13.06 0.59
C ILE A 63 -3.52 11.64 0.62
N THR A 64 -2.46 11.37 -0.14
CA THR A 64 -1.82 10.05 -0.14
C THR A 64 -1.07 9.76 1.15
N GLY A 65 -0.56 10.76 1.87
CA GLY A 65 -0.03 10.61 3.22
C GLY A 65 -1.13 10.24 4.22
N LEU A 66 -2.25 10.95 4.19
CA LEU A 66 -3.43 10.66 5.02
C LEU A 66 -4.00 9.26 4.75
N LEU A 67 -4.02 8.82 3.49
CA LEU A 67 -4.46 7.48 3.13
C LEU A 67 -3.56 6.39 3.73
N LYS A 68 -2.24 6.62 3.81
CA LYS A 68 -1.31 5.68 4.47
C LYS A 68 -1.51 5.65 5.98
N VAL A 69 -1.76 6.80 6.61
CA VAL A 69 -2.14 6.88 8.03
C VAL A 69 -3.47 6.16 8.28
N PHE A 70 -4.47 6.34 7.39
CA PHE A 70 -5.73 5.60 7.45
C PHE A 70 -5.47 4.09 7.34
N GLY A 71 -4.62 3.65 6.41
CA GLY A 71 -4.14 2.28 6.34
C GLY A 71 -3.57 1.79 7.67
N ALA A 72 -2.79 2.63 8.36
CA ALA A 72 -2.25 2.26 9.65
C ALA A 72 -3.33 2.06 10.73
N VAL A 73 -4.35 2.92 10.74
CA VAL A 73 -5.53 2.78 11.62
C VAL A 73 -6.28 1.47 11.32
N ILE A 74 -6.40 1.10 10.04
CA ILE A 74 -6.97 -0.19 9.63
C ILE A 74 -6.11 -1.35 10.18
N GLY A 75 -4.79 -1.30 10.00
CA GLY A 75 -3.85 -2.30 10.53
C GLY A 75 -4.01 -2.52 12.03
N VAL A 76 -4.01 -1.44 12.82
CA VAL A 76 -4.23 -1.50 14.28
C VAL A 76 -5.60 -2.08 14.61
N GLY A 77 -6.66 -1.68 13.91
CA GLY A 77 -7.99 -2.17 14.26
C GLY A 77 -8.25 -3.63 13.86
N LEU A 78 -7.50 -4.17 12.91
CA LEU A 78 -7.48 -5.61 12.60
C LEU A 78 -6.76 -6.46 13.68
N THR A 79 -6.23 -5.86 14.74
CA THR A 79 -5.59 -6.61 15.87
C THR A 79 -6.59 -7.07 16.94
N ARG A 80 -7.81 -6.53 16.96
CA ARG A 80 -8.81 -6.83 18.01
C ARG A 80 -10.23 -6.91 17.46
N PRO A 81 -11.07 -7.84 17.95
CA PRO A 81 -12.48 -7.92 17.56
C PRO A 81 -13.18 -6.58 17.78
N ARG A 82 -14.05 -6.19 16.84
CA ARG A 82 -14.86 -4.98 16.92
C ARG A 82 -16.32 -5.27 16.62
N GLY A 83 -17.19 -4.28 16.82
CA GLY A 83 -18.60 -4.37 16.44
C GLY A 83 -18.78 -4.77 14.98
N GLN A 84 -19.88 -5.43 14.65
CA GLN A 84 -20.08 -6.07 13.35
C GLN A 84 -19.88 -5.13 12.15
N TRP A 85 -20.42 -3.90 12.21
CA TRP A 85 -20.27 -2.92 11.13
C TRP A 85 -18.81 -2.51 10.92
N LEU A 86 -18.11 -2.20 12.01
CA LEU A 86 -16.71 -1.79 11.93
C LEU A 86 -15.84 -2.95 11.41
N SER A 87 -16.03 -4.16 11.91
CA SER A 87 -15.34 -5.36 11.42
C SER A 87 -15.49 -5.56 9.91
N ARG A 88 -16.69 -5.33 9.35
CA ARG A 88 -16.95 -5.40 7.91
C ARG A 88 -16.19 -4.31 7.14
N ALA A 89 -16.25 -3.07 7.61
CA ALA A 89 -15.52 -1.95 7.00
C ALA A 89 -14.00 -2.16 7.03
N MET A 90 -13.45 -2.64 8.15
CA MET A 90 -12.01 -2.88 8.28
C MET A 90 -11.52 -4.00 7.36
N VAL A 91 -12.29 -5.08 7.23
CA VAL A 91 -11.95 -6.19 6.34
C VAL A 91 -12.10 -5.79 4.86
N PHE A 92 -13.12 -5.00 4.52
CA PHE A 92 -13.28 -4.42 3.18
C PHE A 92 -12.08 -3.51 2.83
N CYS A 93 -11.77 -2.52 3.68
CA CYS A 93 -10.65 -1.61 3.44
C CYS A 93 -9.30 -2.34 3.44
N GLY A 94 -9.09 -3.30 4.35
CA GLY A 94 -7.87 -4.10 4.41
C GLY A 94 -7.69 -5.00 3.18
N GLY A 95 -8.76 -5.63 2.69
CA GLY A 95 -8.74 -6.42 1.47
C GLY A 95 -8.44 -5.57 0.24
N GLY A 96 -9.05 -4.38 0.16
CA GLY A 96 -8.75 -3.41 -0.89
C GLY A 96 -7.30 -2.92 -0.84
N ALA A 97 -6.81 -2.52 0.33
CA ALA A 97 -5.42 -2.08 0.53
C ALA A 97 -4.42 -3.18 0.14
N ALA A 98 -4.69 -4.44 0.51
CA ALA A 98 -3.85 -5.57 0.12
C ALA A 98 -3.68 -5.66 -1.39
N ILE A 99 -4.78 -5.61 -2.15
CA ILE A 99 -4.73 -5.68 -3.61
C ILE A 99 -4.10 -4.43 -4.23
N LEU A 100 -4.50 -3.23 -3.82
CA LEU A 100 -3.95 -1.99 -4.37
C LEU A 100 -2.42 -1.97 -4.26
N LEU A 101 -1.90 -2.32 -3.08
CA LEU A 101 -0.47 -2.32 -2.81
C LEU A 101 0.26 -3.45 -3.55
N THR A 102 -0.30 -4.67 -3.53
CA THR A 102 0.33 -5.80 -4.22
C THR A 102 0.32 -5.63 -5.74
N TRP A 103 -0.77 -5.11 -6.31
CA TRP A 103 -0.88 -4.81 -7.72
C TRP A 103 0.13 -3.75 -8.14
N HIS A 104 0.15 -2.61 -7.44
CA HIS A 104 1.06 -1.52 -7.79
C HIS A 104 2.53 -1.89 -7.59
N GLY A 105 2.86 -2.60 -6.51
CA GLY A 105 4.21 -3.13 -6.29
C GLY A 105 4.61 -4.16 -7.35
N GLY A 106 3.69 -5.03 -7.75
CA GLY A 106 3.88 -6.00 -8.82
C GLY A 106 4.15 -5.33 -10.17
N LEU A 107 3.44 -4.25 -10.50
CA LEU A 107 3.68 -3.48 -11.72
C LEU A 107 5.10 -2.91 -11.75
N PHE A 108 5.60 -2.32 -10.66
CA PHE A 108 6.98 -1.84 -10.61
C PHE A 108 8.01 -2.94 -10.82
N VAL A 109 7.78 -4.13 -10.24
CA VAL A 109 8.68 -5.26 -10.42
C VAL A 109 8.64 -5.77 -11.86
N VAL A 110 7.45 -5.98 -12.42
CA VAL A 110 7.29 -6.47 -13.80
C VAL A 110 7.90 -5.49 -14.80
N GLN A 111 7.58 -4.19 -14.70
CA GLN A 111 8.14 -3.16 -15.57
C GLN A 111 9.67 -3.09 -15.43
N GLY A 112 10.19 -3.10 -14.21
CA GLY A 112 11.63 -3.08 -13.96
C GLY A 112 12.36 -4.29 -14.53
N VAL A 113 11.77 -5.49 -14.42
CA VAL A 113 12.33 -6.70 -15.04
C VAL A 113 12.30 -6.61 -16.56
N LEU A 114 11.17 -6.21 -17.17
CA LEU A 114 11.03 -6.11 -18.62
C LEU A 114 12.03 -5.11 -19.24
N VAL A 115 12.28 -3.98 -18.58
CA VAL A 115 13.31 -3.03 -19.03
C VAL A 115 14.71 -3.65 -18.90
N LYS A 116 15.03 -4.31 -17.78
CA LYS A 116 16.34 -4.93 -17.57
C LYS A 116 16.64 -6.10 -18.49
N THR A 117 15.63 -6.86 -18.90
CA THR A 117 15.80 -7.96 -19.85
C THR A 117 15.84 -7.50 -21.30
N GLY A 118 15.75 -6.19 -21.57
CA GLY A 118 15.74 -5.63 -22.92
C GLY A 118 14.45 -5.90 -23.69
N ALA A 119 13.39 -6.36 -23.01
CA ALA A 119 12.09 -6.57 -23.64
C ALA A 119 11.40 -5.25 -24.03
N PHE A 120 11.77 -4.14 -23.35
CA PHE A 120 11.46 -2.79 -23.80
C PHE A 120 12.72 -2.09 -24.31
N ALA A 121 12.60 -1.43 -25.46
CA ALA A 121 13.64 -0.59 -26.05
C ALA A 121 13.73 0.76 -25.32
N VAL A 122 14.01 0.71 -24.02
CA VAL A 122 14.24 1.88 -23.17
C VAL A 122 15.54 1.65 -22.42
N GLU A 123 16.45 2.61 -22.50
CA GLU A 123 17.72 2.55 -21.78
C GLU A 123 17.47 2.43 -20.25
N PRO A 124 18.01 1.39 -19.59
CA PRO A 124 17.84 1.21 -18.15
C PRO A 124 18.49 2.38 -17.40
N THR A 125 17.68 3.21 -16.77
CA THR A 125 18.18 4.28 -15.89
C THR A 125 18.36 3.75 -14.47
N GLU A 126 19.23 4.38 -13.67
CA GLU A 126 19.34 4.09 -12.23
C GLU A 126 18.01 4.20 -11.48
N LEU A 127 17.08 5.02 -12.01
CA LEU A 127 15.73 5.14 -11.48
C LEU A 127 14.96 3.81 -11.54
N ILE A 128 15.13 3.01 -12.60
CA ILE A 128 14.46 1.70 -12.75
C ILE A 128 14.86 0.76 -11.60
N ASN A 129 16.11 0.86 -11.12
CA ASN A 129 16.62 0.05 -10.02
C ASN A 129 15.88 0.37 -8.72
N TRP A 130 15.60 1.65 -8.45
CA TRP A 130 14.85 2.06 -7.27
C TRP A 130 13.40 1.58 -7.30
N TYR A 131 12.73 1.67 -8.45
CA TYR A 131 11.37 1.14 -8.59
C TYR A 131 11.34 -0.38 -8.46
N LEU A 132 12.30 -1.09 -9.06
CA LEU A 132 12.37 -2.55 -9.05
C LEU A 132 12.76 -3.13 -7.68
N TYR A 133 13.78 -2.59 -7.02
CA TYR A 133 14.37 -3.22 -5.83
C TYR A 133 13.94 -2.58 -4.51
N LEU A 134 13.51 -1.32 -4.51
CA LEU A 134 13.03 -0.64 -3.30
C LEU A 134 11.52 -0.50 -3.32
N TRP A 135 10.95 0.25 -4.26
CA TRP A 135 9.53 0.59 -4.22
C TRP A 135 8.63 -0.62 -4.43
N GLY A 136 8.82 -1.39 -5.50
CA GLY A 136 8.04 -2.59 -5.79
C GLY A 136 7.96 -3.54 -4.58
N PRO A 137 9.11 -3.99 -4.04
CA PRO A 137 9.15 -4.81 -2.84
C PRO A 137 8.53 -4.16 -1.60
N TRP A 138 8.73 -2.85 -1.42
CA TRP A 138 8.10 -2.11 -0.30
C TRP A 138 6.57 -2.10 -0.38
N PHE A 139 6.01 -1.88 -1.57
CA PHE A 139 4.57 -1.97 -1.82
C PHE A 139 4.05 -3.39 -1.63
N LEU A 140 4.75 -4.39 -2.17
CA LEU A 140 4.40 -5.80 -1.99
C LEU A 140 4.40 -6.21 -0.51
N ALA A 141 5.40 -5.78 0.26
CA ALA A 141 5.48 -6.05 1.70
C ALA A 141 4.27 -5.46 2.45
N GLY A 142 3.87 -4.24 2.12
CA GLY A 142 2.66 -3.61 2.66
C GLY A 142 1.40 -4.42 2.31
N GLY A 143 1.23 -4.78 1.04
CA GLY A 143 0.08 -5.55 0.58
C GLY A 143 -0.04 -6.91 1.26
N LEU A 144 1.08 -7.62 1.41
CA LEU A 144 1.14 -8.89 2.14
C LEU A 144 0.85 -8.73 3.64
N ALA A 145 1.30 -7.64 4.26
CA ALA A 145 0.98 -7.35 5.66
C ALA A 145 -0.52 -7.14 5.86
N PHE A 146 -1.19 -6.37 4.99
CA PHE A 146 -2.64 -6.20 5.02
C PHE A 146 -3.40 -7.51 4.75
N ALA A 147 -2.96 -8.29 3.76
CA ALA A 147 -3.55 -9.60 3.47
C ALA A 147 -3.45 -10.54 4.69
N GLY A 148 -2.28 -10.58 5.34
CA GLY A 148 -2.06 -11.34 6.56
C GLY A 148 -2.95 -10.87 7.72
N ALA A 149 -3.06 -9.54 7.92
CA ALA A 149 -3.91 -8.95 8.94
C ALA A 149 -5.39 -9.31 8.75
N VAL A 150 -5.90 -9.19 7.52
CA VAL A 150 -7.29 -9.55 7.18
C VAL A 150 -7.52 -11.05 7.36
N ALA A 151 -6.65 -11.90 6.81
CA ALA A 151 -6.78 -13.34 6.91
C ALA A 151 -6.78 -13.81 8.36
N GLN A 152 -5.90 -13.23 9.18
CA GLN A 152 -5.87 -13.47 10.60
C GLN A 152 -7.17 -13.00 11.27
N TYR A 153 -7.57 -11.76 11.09
CA TYR A 153 -8.78 -11.21 11.71
C TYR A 153 -10.02 -12.07 11.45
N VAL A 154 -10.25 -12.40 10.18
CA VAL A 154 -11.38 -13.20 9.70
C VAL A 154 -11.39 -14.61 10.31
N ARG A 155 -10.23 -15.23 10.55
CA ARG A 155 -10.12 -16.55 11.19
C ARG A 155 -10.56 -16.56 12.65
N HIS A 156 -10.57 -15.42 13.34
CA HIS A 156 -10.88 -15.32 14.77
C HIS A 156 -12.28 -14.78 15.07
N CYS A 157 -13.01 -14.34 14.05
CA CYS A 157 -14.38 -13.88 14.20
C CYS A 157 -15.38 -15.02 13.93
N ALA A 158 -16.43 -15.11 14.75
CA ALA A 158 -17.50 -16.09 14.59
C ALA A 158 -18.20 -15.98 13.21
N ASP A 159 -18.36 -14.76 12.69
CA ASP A 159 -18.99 -14.48 11.39
C ASP A 159 -17.98 -14.49 10.21
N ARG A 160 -17.19 -15.56 10.13
CA ARG A 160 -16.09 -15.69 9.15
C ARG A 160 -16.57 -15.55 7.70
N ARG A 161 -17.70 -16.19 7.35
CA ARG A 161 -18.20 -16.22 5.96
C ARG A 161 -18.58 -14.82 5.47
N THR A 162 -19.31 -14.07 6.29
CA THR A 162 -19.71 -12.70 5.94
C THR A 162 -18.50 -11.80 5.82
N LEU A 163 -17.59 -11.82 6.80
CA LEU A 163 -16.37 -11.00 6.74
C LEU A 163 -15.48 -11.36 5.54
N THR A 164 -15.36 -12.65 5.20
CA THR A 164 -14.63 -13.08 3.99
C THR A 164 -15.24 -12.45 2.73
N ARG A 165 -16.56 -12.41 2.60
CA ARG A 165 -17.23 -11.75 1.46
C ARG A 165 -16.88 -10.27 1.38
N TYR A 166 -16.94 -9.52 2.49
CA TYR A 166 -16.57 -8.11 2.48
C TYR A 166 -15.11 -7.89 2.09
N GLY A 167 -14.21 -8.77 2.55
CA GLY A 167 -12.79 -8.71 2.17
C GLY A 167 -12.58 -8.98 0.69
N VAL A 168 -13.27 -9.98 0.15
CA VAL A 168 -13.25 -10.31 -1.29
C VAL A 168 -13.85 -9.18 -2.12
N VAL A 169 -14.96 -8.58 -1.69
CA VAL A 169 -15.57 -7.44 -2.40
C VAL A 169 -14.62 -6.24 -2.40
N GLY A 170 -13.97 -5.94 -1.28
CA GLY A 170 -12.94 -4.88 -1.22
C GLY A 170 -11.75 -5.17 -2.14
N ALA A 171 -11.26 -6.42 -2.14
CA ALA A 171 -10.17 -6.87 -2.99
C ALA A 171 -10.51 -6.79 -4.49
N LEU A 172 -11.68 -7.31 -4.89
CA LEU A 172 -12.13 -7.29 -6.29
C LEU A 172 -12.42 -5.86 -6.76
N GLY A 173 -13.04 -5.03 -5.91
CA GLY A 173 -13.28 -3.62 -6.23
C GLY A 173 -11.96 -2.86 -6.45
N ALA A 174 -10.98 -3.07 -5.58
CA ALA A 174 -9.63 -2.54 -5.75
C ALA A 174 -8.98 -3.03 -7.04
N LEU A 175 -9.05 -4.33 -7.33
CA LEU A 175 -8.49 -4.90 -8.56
C LEU A 175 -9.11 -4.29 -9.81
N ALA A 176 -10.44 -4.20 -9.86
CA ALA A 176 -11.17 -3.63 -10.99
C ALA A 176 -10.78 -2.16 -11.21
N LEU A 177 -10.68 -1.37 -10.13
CA LEU A 177 -10.22 0.02 -10.18
C LEU A 177 -8.78 0.11 -10.68
N SER A 178 -7.88 -0.75 -10.19
CA SER A 178 -6.48 -0.77 -10.63
C SER A 178 -6.34 -1.15 -12.10
N VAL A 179 -7.06 -2.17 -12.57
CA VAL A 179 -7.06 -2.58 -13.97
C VAL A 179 -7.63 -1.47 -14.85
N ALA A 180 -8.73 -0.83 -14.44
CA ALA A 180 -9.31 0.29 -15.17
C ALA A 180 -8.37 1.50 -15.25
N ALA A 181 -7.65 1.81 -14.16
CA ALA A 181 -6.66 2.88 -14.15
C ALA A 181 -5.52 2.60 -15.13
N VAL A 182 -5.00 1.37 -15.17
CA VAL A 182 -3.97 0.98 -16.15
C VAL A 182 -4.51 1.04 -17.57
N ALA A 183 -5.72 0.51 -17.82
CA ALA A 183 -6.35 0.49 -19.14
C ALA A 183 -6.65 1.90 -19.69
N THR A 184 -6.86 2.88 -18.79
CA THR A 184 -7.11 4.29 -19.16
C THR A 184 -5.84 5.13 -19.21
N GLY A 185 -4.65 4.54 -18.98
CA GLY A 185 -3.36 5.25 -19.00
C GLY A 185 -3.10 6.13 -17.77
N ILE A 186 -3.86 5.93 -16.70
CA ILE A 186 -3.71 6.65 -15.43
C ILE A 186 -2.75 5.89 -14.48
N GLY A 187 -2.55 4.59 -14.70
CA GLY A 187 -1.80 3.67 -13.83
C GLY A 187 -0.46 3.22 -14.37
#